data_AF-A0A931UXU9-F1
#
_entry.id   AF-A0A931UXU9-F1
#
_cell.length_a   1.000
_cell.length_b   1.000
_cell.length_c   1.000
_cell.angle_alpha   90.00
_cell.angle_beta   90.00
_cell.angle_gamma   90.00
#
_symmetry.space_group_name_H-M   'P 1'
#
loop_
_entity.id
_entity.type
_entity.pdbx_description
1 polymer ?
#
loop_
_entity_poly.entity_id
_entity_poly.type
_entity_poly.pdbx_seq_one_letter_code
_entity_poly.pdbx_strand_id
1 'polypeptide(L)'
;MRSAPWVLLLLVGGCRERAVEIKAAPERELPREQPAPAPSAIVTTLVGHVGEEVTITGTVVAKPRPRLAASRPGKSPVFVEVEGSHLEIAAHVATLPHCSGPLYLTGRVVVAVGMAKEGSTEGAYAEPQLDVDRWHCR
;
A
#
# COMPACT_ATOMS: atom_id res chain seq x y z
N MET A 1 0.68 -54.16 59.90
CA MET A 1 2.15 -54.34 59.84
C MET A 1 2.77 -53.08 59.26
N ARG A 2 3.73 -52.51 60.00
CA ARG A 2 4.45 -51.27 59.69
C ARG A 2 5.54 -51.55 58.65
N SER A 3 5.76 -50.63 57.71
CA SER A 3 7.06 -50.44 57.05
C SER A 3 7.16 -49.01 56.53
N ALA A 4 8.34 -48.44 56.75
CA ALA A 4 8.61 -47.02 56.93
C ALA A 4 9.02 -46.32 55.61
N PRO A 5 9.13 -44.97 55.61
CA PRO A 5 9.23 -44.14 54.42
C PRO A 5 10.67 -43.99 53.93
N TRP A 6 10.86 -43.96 52.62
CA TRP A 6 12.13 -43.59 52.01
C TRP A 6 12.18 -42.07 51.83
N VAL A 7 12.98 -41.44 52.68
CA VAL A 7 13.39 -40.04 52.59
C VAL A 7 14.43 -39.92 51.48
N LEU A 8 14.13 -39.17 50.42
CA LEU A 8 15.14 -38.72 49.47
C LEU A 8 15.46 -37.25 49.77
N LEU A 9 16.61 -37.03 50.42
CA LEU A 9 17.20 -35.71 50.64
C LEU A 9 17.85 -35.24 49.33
N LEU A 10 17.27 -34.22 48.68
CA LEU A 10 17.95 -33.45 47.64
C LEU A 10 18.56 -32.20 48.26
N LEU A 11 19.86 -32.29 48.53
CA LEU A 11 20.75 -31.16 48.83
C LEU A 11 20.90 -30.31 47.56
N VAL A 12 20.17 -29.21 47.46
CA VAL A 12 20.49 -28.15 46.50
C VAL A 12 21.52 -27.24 47.16
N GLY A 13 22.79 -27.48 46.82
CA GLY A 13 23.91 -26.60 47.13
C GLY A 13 23.67 -25.22 46.53
N GLY A 14 23.94 -24.19 47.34
CA GLY A 14 23.74 -22.80 46.94
C GLY A 14 24.75 -22.32 45.90
N CYS A 15 24.28 -21.43 45.03
CA CYS A 15 25.10 -20.38 44.43
C CYS A 15 24.46 -19.05 44.79
N ARG A 16 25.07 -18.38 45.76
CA ARG A 16 24.76 -17.04 46.22
C ARG A 16 25.52 -16.10 45.29
N GLU A 17 24.90 -15.69 44.19
CA GLU A 17 25.44 -14.64 43.32
C GLU A 17 24.53 -13.42 43.31
N ARG A 18 25.20 -12.27 43.29
CA ARG A 18 24.73 -10.94 43.67
C ARG A 18 23.54 -10.48 42.84
N ALA A 19 22.54 -9.91 43.51
CA ALA A 19 21.54 -9.05 42.88
C ALA A 19 22.28 -7.90 42.16
N VAL A 20 22.23 -7.90 40.84
CA VAL A 20 22.71 -6.80 40.01
C VAL A 20 21.74 -5.64 40.23
N GLU A 21 22.25 -4.58 40.83
CA GLU A 21 21.55 -3.31 41.03
C GLU A 21 21.25 -2.72 39.64
N ILE A 22 20.00 -2.88 39.18
CA ILE A 22 19.53 -2.31 37.91
C ILE A 22 19.42 -0.80 38.12
N LYS A 23 20.48 -0.07 37.75
CA LYS A 23 20.41 1.39 37.61
C LYS A 23 19.39 1.72 36.53
N ALA A 24 18.43 2.59 36.84
CA ALA A 24 17.49 3.13 35.88
C ALA A 24 18.25 3.74 34.69
N ALA A 25 17.85 3.36 33.48
CA ALA A 25 18.42 3.91 32.26
C ALA A 25 18.17 5.43 32.19
N PRO A 26 19.14 6.24 31.75
CA PRO A 26 18.92 7.67 31.58
C PRO A 26 17.85 7.88 30.52
N GLU A 27 16.85 8.71 30.82
CA GLU A 27 15.84 9.17 29.87
C GLU A 27 16.54 9.84 28.70
N ARG A 28 16.60 9.15 27.56
CA ARG A 28 16.91 9.80 26.29
C ARG A 28 15.70 10.63 25.91
N GLU A 29 15.88 11.95 25.89
CA GLU A 29 14.96 12.89 25.26
C GLU A 29 14.57 12.34 23.89
N LEU A 30 13.29 12.02 23.72
CA LEU A 30 12.72 11.64 22.44
C LEU A 30 12.99 12.78 21.46
N PRO A 31 13.58 12.52 20.29
CA PRO A 31 13.66 13.53 19.24
C PRO A 31 12.24 14.05 19.01
N ARG A 32 12.07 15.39 19.11
CA ARG A 32 10.83 16.08 18.72
C ARG A 32 10.29 15.42 17.45
N GLU A 33 9.02 15.02 17.47
CA GLU A 33 8.28 14.65 16.26
C GLU A 33 8.56 15.70 15.20
N GLN A 34 9.41 15.36 14.24
CA GLN A 34 9.38 16.02 12.95
C GLN A 34 7.95 15.82 12.43
N PRO A 35 7.24 16.88 12.00
CA PRO A 35 6.00 16.69 11.27
C PRO A 35 6.29 15.69 10.17
N ALA A 36 5.51 14.61 10.12
CA ALA A 36 5.68 13.59 9.10
C ALA A 36 5.77 14.31 7.73
N PRO A 37 6.75 13.98 6.87
CA PRO A 37 6.81 14.57 5.55
C PRO A 37 5.43 14.37 4.90
N ALA A 38 4.80 15.47 4.51
CA ALA A 38 3.52 15.42 3.80
C ALA A 38 3.70 14.49 2.59
N PRO A 39 2.80 13.52 2.36
CA PRO A 39 3.05 12.47 1.40
C PRO A 39 3.09 13.04 -0.02
N SER A 40 4.29 13.30 -0.54
CA SER A 40 4.57 13.44 -1.97
C SER A 40 4.79 12.04 -2.55
N ALA A 41 3.72 11.27 -2.68
CA ALA A 41 3.81 9.86 -3.10
C ALA A 41 2.53 9.41 -3.82
N ILE A 42 2.08 10.13 -4.84
CA ILE A 42 0.87 9.75 -5.59
C ILE A 42 1.11 8.46 -6.42
N VAL A 43 2.38 8.03 -6.58
CA VAL A 43 2.74 6.87 -7.42
C VAL A 43 2.54 5.51 -6.77
N THR A 44 2.66 5.43 -5.45
CA THR A 44 2.55 4.18 -4.69
C THR A 44 1.25 4.08 -3.91
N THR A 45 0.46 5.15 -3.87
CA THR A 45 -0.69 5.29 -2.96
C THR A 45 -1.98 4.72 -3.51
N LEU A 46 -2.24 4.75 -4.82
CA LEU A 46 -3.54 4.28 -5.35
C LEU A 46 -3.80 2.81 -5.01
N VAL A 47 -2.79 1.93 -5.01
CA VAL A 47 -2.96 0.53 -4.56
C VAL A 47 -3.34 0.45 -3.07
N GLY A 48 -2.91 1.41 -2.25
CA GLY A 48 -3.34 1.53 -0.86
C GLY A 48 -4.78 2.04 -0.69
N HIS A 49 -5.37 2.62 -1.73
CA HIS A 49 -6.72 3.20 -1.74
C HIS A 49 -7.73 2.31 -2.47
N VAL A 50 -7.44 1.03 -2.66
CA VAL A 50 -8.33 0.11 -3.40
C VAL A 50 -9.70 0.05 -2.76
N GLY A 51 -10.72 0.29 -3.58
CA GLY A 51 -12.11 0.36 -3.15
C GLY A 51 -12.54 1.73 -2.65
N GLU A 52 -11.63 2.67 -2.43
CA GLU A 52 -11.92 4.04 -2.00
C GLU A 52 -12.26 4.95 -3.19
N GLU A 53 -13.11 5.97 -2.94
CA GLU A 53 -13.33 7.06 -3.90
C GLU A 53 -12.20 8.07 -3.77
N VAL A 54 -11.54 8.38 -4.88
CA VAL A 54 -10.46 9.37 -4.96
C VAL A 54 -10.75 10.37 -6.05
N THR A 55 -10.17 11.56 -5.92
CA THR A 55 -10.09 12.54 -7.02
C THR A 55 -8.64 12.72 -7.41
N ILE A 56 -8.36 12.57 -8.71
CA ILE A 56 -7.04 12.80 -9.28
C ILE A 56 -7.11 13.88 -10.36
N THR A 57 -6.00 14.55 -10.57
CA THR A 57 -5.80 15.48 -11.68
C THR A 57 -4.75 14.86 -12.62
N GLY A 58 -4.92 15.02 -13.93
CA GLY A 58 -3.95 14.52 -14.89
C GLY A 58 -4.20 14.98 -16.31
N THR A 59 -3.41 14.43 -17.23
CA THR A 59 -3.53 14.71 -18.66
C THR A 59 -3.74 13.40 -19.42
N VAL A 60 -4.65 13.42 -20.41
CA VAL A 60 -4.87 12.26 -21.28
C VAL A 60 -3.66 12.04 -22.18
N VAL A 61 -3.14 10.82 -22.19
CA VAL A 61 -2.01 10.43 -23.05
C VAL A 61 -2.47 9.47 -24.14
N ALA A 62 -1.93 9.66 -25.34
CA ALA A 62 -2.34 8.90 -26.53
C ALA A 62 -1.82 7.45 -26.53
N LYS A 63 -0.71 7.18 -25.83
CA LYS A 63 -0.06 5.86 -25.84
C LYS A 63 -0.28 5.16 -24.50
N PRO A 64 -0.97 4.01 -24.45
CA PRO A 64 -1.08 3.22 -23.24
C PRO A 64 0.29 2.74 -22.76
N ARG A 65 0.58 2.97 -21.48
CA ARG A 65 1.64 2.27 -20.75
C ARG A 65 1.16 1.22 -19.72
N PRO A 66 -0.11 1.12 -19.28
CA PRO A 66 -0.52 0.02 -18.42
C PRO A 66 -0.34 -1.32 -19.14
N ARG A 67 0.25 -2.30 -18.45
CA ARG A 67 0.43 -3.67 -18.97
C ARG A 67 -0.90 -4.41 -18.99
N LEU A 68 -1.87 -3.98 -18.17
CA LEU A 68 -3.20 -4.56 -18.05
C LEU A 68 -4.27 -3.49 -18.30
N ALA A 69 -5.12 -3.74 -19.30
CA ALA A 69 -6.39 -3.01 -19.45
C ALA A 69 -7.52 -3.97 -19.06
N ALA A 70 -8.14 -3.74 -17.90
CA ALA A 70 -9.35 -4.46 -17.56
C ALA A 70 -10.51 -3.92 -18.40
N SER A 71 -11.42 -4.76 -18.85
CA SER A 71 -12.67 -4.30 -19.45
C SER A 71 -13.67 -3.96 -18.34
N ARG A 72 -14.43 -2.88 -18.52
CA ARG A 72 -15.50 -2.46 -17.60
C ARG A 72 -16.79 -2.26 -18.40
N PRO A 73 -17.92 -2.86 -18.00
CA PRO A 73 -19.18 -2.72 -18.71
C PRO A 73 -19.58 -1.26 -18.89
N GLY A 74 -19.85 -0.85 -20.14
CA GLY A 74 -20.30 0.50 -20.46
C GLY A 74 -19.25 1.60 -20.27
N LYS A 75 -17.97 1.27 -20.05
CA LYS A 75 -16.89 2.25 -19.90
C LYS A 75 -15.72 1.95 -20.84
N SER A 76 -15.11 3.01 -21.33
CA SER A 76 -13.93 2.98 -22.19
C SER A 76 -12.68 3.34 -21.39
N PRO A 77 -11.54 2.68 -21.62
CA PRO A 77 -10.29 3.06 -20.97
C PRO A 77 -9.72 4.32 -21.62
N VAL A 78 -9.28 5.25 -20.78
CA VAL A 78 -8.49 6.42 -21.13
C VAL A 78 -7.21 6.38 -20.29
N PHE A 79 -6.07 6.66 -20.90
CA PHE A 79 -4.79 6.63 -20.21
C PHE A 79 -4.46 8.03 -19.71
N VAL A 80 -4.15 8.14 -18.42
CA VAL A 80 -3.94 9.42 -17.77
C VAL A 80 -2.62 9.42 -17.04
N GLU A 81 -1.76 10.37 -17.40
CA GLU A 81 -0.59 10.74 -16.61
C GLU A 81 -1.06 11.60 -15.44
N VAL A 82 -0.85 11.10 -14.22
CA VAL A 82 -1.34 11.75 -13.00
C VAL A 82 -0.41 12.90 -12.62
N GLU A 83 -0.96 14.09 -12.40
CA GLU A 83 -0.20 15.27 -12.02
C GLU A 83 0.52 15.07 -10.67
N GLY A 84 1.76 15.54 -10.56
CA GLY A 84 2.58 15.38 -9.36
C GLY A 84 3.01 13.93 -9.09
N SER A 85 2.91 13.06 -10.10
CA SER A 85 3.16 11.64 -10.03
C SER A 85 3.97 11.18 -11.26
N HIS A 86 4.67 10.07 -11.13
CA HIS A 86 5.24 9.30 -12.25
C HIS A 86 4.30 8.18 -12.73
N LEU A 87 3.04 8.16 -12.26
CA LEU A 87 2.07 7.14 -12.69
C LEU A 87 1.34 7.55 -13.94
N GLU A 88 1.17 6.54 -14.78
CA GLU A 88 0.11 6.48 -15.77
C GLU A 88 -0.87 5.39 -15.36
N ILE A 89 -2.16 5.72 -15.33
CA ILE A 89 -3.22 4.77 -14.99
C ILE A 89 -4.19 4.60 -16.15
N ALA A 90 -4.88 3.46 -16.17
CA ALA A 90 -6.11 3.34 -16.94
C ALA A 90 -7.28 3.90 -16.12
N ALA A 91 -7.96 4.91 -16.66
CA ALA A 91 -9.18 5.48 -16.14
C ALA A 91 -10.36 5.05 -17.02
N HIS A 92 -11.32 4.33 -16.46
CA HIS A 92 -12.50 3.83 -17.17
C HIS A 92 -13.62 4.85 -17.07
N VAL A 93 -13.99 5.45 -18.19
CA VAL A 93 -14.99 6.53 -18.28
C VAL A 93 -16.19 6.08 -19.12
N ALA A 94 -17.40 6.49 -18.73
CA ALA A 94 -18.61 6.21 -19.53
C ALA A 94 -18.63 7.02 -20.84
N THR A 95 -18.09 8.24 -20.81
CA THR A 95 -18.00 9.15 -21.95
C THR A 95 -16.57 9.69 -22.07
N LEU A 96 -16.04 9.76 -23.29
CA LEU A 96 -14.67 10.22 -23.52
C LEU A 96 -14.51 11.70 -23.14
N PRO A 97 -13.48 12.05 -22.34
CA PRO A 97 -13.18 13.43 -22.02
C PRO A 97 -12.64 14.18 -23.23
N HIS A 98 -13.17 15.38 -23.46
CA HIS A 98 -12.73 16.30 -24.51
C HIS A 98 -12.06 17.52 -23.87
N CYS A 99 -10.86 17.32 -23.33
CA CYS A 99 -10.09 18.37 -22.68
C CYS A 99 -8.79 18.66 -23.47
N SER A 100 -8.46 19.94 -23.66
CA SER A 100 -7.12 20.39 -24.08
C SER A 100 -6.21 20.72 -22.89
N GLY A 101 -6.77 20.81 -21.68
CA GLY A 101 -6.09 21.13 -20.43
C GLY A 101 -6.26 20.04 -19.36
N PRO A 102 -5.99 20.37 -18.09
CA PRO A 102 -6.05 19.41 -16.99
C PRO A 102 -7.43 18.75 -16.86
N LEU A 103 -7.41 17.43 -16.70
CA LEU A 103 -8.58 16.59 -16.48
C LEU A 103 -8.65 16.20 -15.00
N TYR A 104 -9.80 16.47 -14.40
CA TYR A 104 -10.11 16.05 -13.03
C TYR A 104 -11.03 14.84 -13.09
N LEU A 105 -10.61 13.75 -12.44
CA LEU A 105 -11.33 12.48 -12.41
C LEU A 105 -11.68 12.12 -10.98
N THR A 106 -12.96 11.85 -10.71
CA THR A 106 -13.39 11.27 -9.44
C THR A 106 -14.01 9.91 -9.69
N GLY A 107 -13.59 8.93 -8.90
CA GLY A 107 -14.11 7.57 -9.00
C GLY A 107 -13.46 6.63 -8.02
N ARG A 108 -13.77 5.35 -8.15
CA ARG A 108 -13.29 4.31 -7.24
C ARG A 108 -11.99 3.70 -7.73
N VAL A 109 -11.00 3.58 -6.85
CA VAL A 109 -9.77 2.87 -7.20
C VAL A 109 -10.01 1.38 -7.29
N VAL A 110 -9.54 0.77 -8.37
CA VAL A 110 -9.60 -0.67 -8.60
C VAL A 110 -8.22 -1.17 -9.00
N VAL A 111 -7.99 -2.48 -8.88
CA VAL A 111 -6.72 -3.09 -9.31
C VAL A 111 -7.01 -4.14 -10.37
N ALA A 112 -6.31 -4.04 -11.50
CA ALA A 112 -6.22 -5.13 -12.44
C ALA A 112 -5.09 -6.05 -12.03
N VAL A 113 -5.43 -7.32 -11.82
CA VAL A 113 -4.46 -8.37 -11.53
C VAL A 113 -4.32 -9.26 -12.75
N GLY A 114 -3.10 -9.58 -13.12
CA GLY A 114 -2.80 -10.45 -14.25
C GLY A 114 -1.57 -11.29 -13.99
N MET A 115 -1.47 -12.40 -14.71
CA MET A 115 -0.26 -13.22 -14.72
C MET A 115 0.52 -12.91 -15.99
N ALA A 116 1.84 -12.95 -15.90
CA ALA A 116 2.66 -12.97 -17.10
C ALA A 116 2.29 -14.18 -17.96
N LYS A 117 2.48 -14.05 -19.27
CA LYS A 117 2.23 -15.14 -20.22
C LYS A 117 3.09 -16.35 -19.86
N GLU A 118 2.58 -17.54 -20.14
CA GLU A 118 3.33 -18.79 -19.99
C GLU A 118 4.68 -18.70 -20.73
N GLY A 119 5.77 -19.02 -20.03
CA GLY A 119 7.14 -18.87 -20.54
C GLY A 119 7.80 -17.50 -20.29
N SER A 120 7.11 -16.55 -19.65
CA SER A 120 7.71 -15.31 -19.15
C SER A 120 8.38 -15.52 -17.79
N THR A 121 9.51 -14.84 -17.54
CA THR A 121 10.12 -14.76 -16.21
C THR A 121 9.47 -13.70 -15.32
N GLU A 122 8.55 -12.90 -15.88
CA GLU A 122 7.83 -11.89 -15.11
C GLU A 122 6.76 -12.58 -14.24
N GLY A 123 6.55 -12.05 -13.02
CA GLY A 123 5.60 -12.60 -12.05
C GLY A 123 4.15 -12.13 -12.25
N ALA A 124 3.34 -12.25 -11.20
CA ALA A 124 2.02 -11.60 -11.14
C ALA A 124 2.17 -10.07 -11.16
N TYR A 125 1.27 -9.37 -11.84
CA TYR A 125 1.17 -7.90 -11.80
C TYR A 125 -0.12 -7.47 -11.13
N ALA A 126 -0.04 -6.35 -10.44
CA ALA A 126 -1.17 -5.60 -9.91
C ALA A 126 -1.01 -4.15 -10.36
N GLU A 127 -1.93 -3.66 -11.19
CA GLU A 127 -1.91 -2.29 -11.68
C GLU A 127 -3.14 -1.52 -11.18
N PRO A 128 -2.95 -0.35 -10.52
CA PRO A 128 -4.05 0.49 -10.12
C PRO A 128 -4.73 1.10 -11.35
N GLN A 129 -6.05 1.14 -11.31
CA GLN A 129 -6.92 1.73 -12.31
C GLN A 129 -8.00 2.54 -11.59
N LEU A 130 -8.69 3.42 -12.32
CA LEU A 130 -9.75 4.24 -11.77
C LEU A 130 -11.06 3.95 -12.48
N ASP A 131 -12.06 3.49 -11.74
CA ASP A 131 -13.43 3.36 -12.21
C ASP A 131 -14.14 4.72 -12.06
N VAL A 132 -14.17 5.52 -13.12
CA VAL A 132 -14.55 6.95 -13.05
C VAL A 132 -16.06 7.11 -13.01
N ASP A 133 -16.56 7.81 -12.02
CA ASP A 133 -17.97 8.16 -11.88
C ASP A 133 -18.27 9.53 -12.51
N ARG A 134 -17.35 10.49 -12.34
CA ARG A 134 -17.49 11.85 -12.87
C ARG A 134 -16.14 12.44 -13.27
N TRP A 135 -16.16 13.32 -14.26
CA TRP A 135 -14.99 14.05 -14.70
C TRP A 135 -15.35 15.45 -15.19
N HIS A 136 -14.37 16.35 -15.15
CA HIS A 136 -14.48 17.69 -15.72
C HIS A 136 -13.12 18.22 -16.17
N CYS A 137 -13.15 19.17 -17.11
CA CYS A 137 -11.96 19.92 -17.53
C CYS A 137 -11.87 21.23 -16.75
N ARG A 138 -10.67 21.80 -16.67
CA ARG A 138 -10.45 23.18 -16.21
C ARG A 138 -9.74 24.01 -17.27
#